data_AF-A0A4Q4UC28-F1
#
_entry.id   AF-A0A4Q4UC28-F1
#
_cell.length_a   1.000
_cell.length_b   1.000
_cell.length_c   1.000
_cell.angle_alpha   90.00
_cell.angle_beta   90.00
_cell.angle_gamma   90.00
#
_symmetry.space_group_name_H-M   'P 1'
#
loop_
_entity.id
_entity.type
_entity.pdbx_description
1 polymer ?
#
loop_
_entity_poly.entity_id
_entity_poly.type
_entity_poly.pdbx_seq_one_letter_code
_entity_poly.pdbx_strand_id
1 'polypeptide(L)'
;MKYVWANALLSLTGSASAIFTGRKFFDFRNLPNPRVPDALPDWDSNKAARETHEYFRSREFTDTFAIMTWSKEVSEHNPLRMTNSFNNIYIQRNTDPNPESSTFMTMRTVRHQNFQSAAEFQTLTADYQHVAMTMRARTIGGPGAVTAMFTYLKPGDSWRDVQEADLEIRTAQPRNQLRYTNQPSYDPERDVEIPEAFRDVTLPTVWTTWQTHRMEWTPGKVDWYVNDQFMTSISYQAPVDPARLLWNVWSDGGVWSGEMPVFEHVEMHIQYIEIEYLG
;
A
#
# COMPACT_ATOMS: atom_id res chain seq x y z
N MET A 1 2.10 -35.02 -2.18
CA MET A 1 0.87 -34.45 -2.80
C MET A 1 1.36 -33.62 -3.99
N LYS A 2 0.76 -33.80 -5.18
CA LYS A 2 1.36 -33.46 -6.49
C LYS A 2 1.60 -31.96 -6.67
N TYR A 3 2.84 -31.57 -6.96
CA TYR A 3 3.19 -30.25 -7.50
C TYR A 3 2.71 -30.20 -8.95
N VAL A 4 1.71 -29.36 -9.23
CA VAL A 4 1.29 -29.04 -10.59
C VAL A 4 2.12 -27.85 -11.04
N TRP A 5 2.98 -28.07 -12.03
CA TRP A 5 3.68 -27.01 -12.75
C TRP A 5 2.64 -26.25 -13.58
N ALA A 6 2.31 -25.02 -13.18
CA ALA A 6 1.47 -24.14 -13.96
C ALA A 6 2.30 -23.53 -15.09
N ASN A 7 1.86 -23.77 -16.32
CA ASN A 7 2.37 -23.13 -17.53
C ASN A 7 2.39 -21.61 -17.39
N ALA A 8 3.47 -20.98 -17.84
CA ALA A 8 3.57 -19.53 -18.00
C ALA A 8 2.38 -19.02 -18.82
N LEU A 9 1.51 -18.21 -18.20
CA LEU A 9 0.53 -17.41 -18.92
C LEU A 9 1.24 -16.19 -19.48
N LEU A 10 1.40 -16.13 -20.80
CA LEU A 10 1.76 -14.88 -21.49
C LEU A 10 0.54 -13.94 -21.45
N SER A 11 0.61 -12.91 -20.61
CA SER A 11 -0.21 -11.70 -20.76
C SER A 11 0.55 -10.73 -21.67
N LEU A 12 0.05 -10.54 -22.90
CA LEU A 12 0.61 -9.61 -23.88
C LEU A 12 -0.02 -8.22 -23.70
N THR A 13 0.37 -7.50 -22.65
CA THR A 13 0.14 -6.05 -22.55
C THR A 13 1.37 -5.40 -21.94
N GLY A 14 2.13 -4.66 -22.76
CA GLY A 14 3.29 -3.88 -22.32
C GLY A 14 4.63 -4.61 -22.44
N SER A 15 5.66 -3.89 -22.89
CA SER A 15 6.99 -4.40 -23.27
C SER A 15 7.81 -5.09 -22.16
N ALA A 16 7.23 -5.38 -20.98
CA ALA A 16 7.90 -5.93 -19.81
C ALA A 16 7.52 -7.39 -19.47
N SER A 17 6.53 -8.00 -20.14
CA SER A 17 6.12 -9.40 -19.82
C SER A 17 7.22 -10.45 -20.01
N ALA A 18 8.33 -10.09 -20.65
CA ALA A 18 9.49 -10.96 -20.84
C ALA A 18 10.47 -10.99 -19.65
N ILE A 19 10.23 -10.22 -18.58
CA ILE A 19 11.18 -10.09 -17.46
C ILE A 19 10.78 -10.98 -16.27
N PHE A 20 9.52 -11.05 -15.87
CA PHE A 20 9.14 -11.75 -14.64
C PHE A 20 9.00 -13.27 -14.84
N THR A 21 9.58 -14.06 -13.94
CA THR A 21 9.59 -15.53 -14.00
C THR A 21 8.88 -16.18 -12.82
N GLY A 22 8.67 -15.44 -11.71
CA GLY A 22 7.92 -15.86 -10.53
C GLY A 22 6.62 -15.07 -10.37
N ARG A 23 5.63 -15.68 -9.72
CA ARG A 23 4.34 -15.07 -9.39
C ARG A 23 3.84 -15.51 -8.03
N LYS A 24 3.39 -14.56 -7.20
CA LYS A 24 2.62 -14.79 -5.97
C LYS A 24 1.27 -14.08 -6.10
N PHE A 25 0.19 -14.75 -5.69
CA PHE A 25 -1.17 -14.21 -5.77
C PHE A 25 -1.88 -14.42 -4.43
N PHE A 26 -2.42 -13.34 -3.86
CA PHE A 26 -3.12 -13.33 -2.58
C PHE A 26 -4.55 -12.87 -2.85
N ASP A 27 -5.53 -13.74 -2.56
CA ASP A 27 -6.92 -13.53 -2.92
C ASP A 27 -7.80 -13.38 -1.69
N PHE A 28 -8.37 -12.20 -1.51
CA PHE A 28 -9.25 -11.88 -0.38
C PHE A 28 -10.73 -11.93 -0.76
N ARG A 29 -11.08 -12.30 -2.00
CA ARG A 29 -12.44 -12.17 -2.53
C ARG A 29 -13.45 -13.14 -1.91
N ASN A 30 -12.99 -14.26 -1.33
CA ASN A 30 -13.87 -15.32 -0.84
C ASN A 30 -13.37 -16.01 0.43
N LEU A 31 -12.87 -15.24 1.39
CA LEU A 31 -12.41 -15.78 2.67
C LEU A 31 -13.60 -16.03 3.62
N PRO A 32 -13.64 -17.18 4.32
CA PRO A 32 -14.71 -17.49 5.26
C PRO A 32 -14.60 -16.61 6.52
N ASN A 33 -15.64 -16.61 7.35
CA ASN A 33 -15.65 -15.95 8.67
C ASN A 33 -15.27 -14.44 8.69
N PRO A 34 -15.70 -13.62 7.72
CA PRO A 34 -15.39 -12.18 7.73
C PRO A 34 -15.98 -11.50 8.95
N ARG A 35 -15.19 -10.65 9.59
CA ARG A 35 -15.55 -9.89 10.78
C ARG A 35 -14.86 -8.53 10.74
N VAL A 36 -15.66 -7.47 10.91
CA VAL A 36 -15.16 -6.13 11.20
C VAL A 36 -14.94 -6.04 12.72
N PRO A 37 -13.71 -5.86 13.20
CA PRO A 37 -13.45 -5.66 14.62
C PRO A 37 -13.71 -4.21 15.01
N ASP A 38 -14.21 -3.99 16.22
CA ASP A 38 -14.30 -2.66 16.80
C ASP A 38 -12.91 -2.01 16.85
N ALA A 39 -12.86 -0.69 16.75
CA ALA A 39 -11.61 0.05 16.92
C ALA A 39 -11.17 -0.01 18.39
N LEU A 40 -9.90 -0.35 18.61
CA LEU A 40 -9.34 -0.34 19.95
C LEU A 40 -9.19 1.11 20.45
N PRO A 41 -9.63 1.42 21.68
CA PRO A 41 -9.86 2.80 22.12
C PRO A 41 -8.59 3.54 22.53
N ASP A 42 -7.51 2.81 22.82
CA ASP A 42 -6.29 3.37 23.41
C ASP A 42 -5.03 2.87 22.70
N TRP A 43 -3.94 3.58 22.95
CA TRP A 43 -2.65 3.35 22.31
C TRP A 43 -2.04 1.99 22.65
N ASP A 44 -2.11 1.58 23.91
CA ASP A 44 -1.44 0.35 24.37
C ASP A 44 -2.18 -0.88 23.85
N SER A 45 -3.52 -0.83 23.83
CA SER A 45 -4.36 -1.85 23.18
C SER A 45 -4.02 -1.98 21.69
N ASN A 46 -3.83 -0.88 20.98
CA ASN A 46 -3.44 -0.91 19.57
C ASN A 46 -2.05 -1.54 19.35
N LYS A 47 -1.08 -1.23 20.20
CA LYS A 47 0.26 -1.85 20.14
C LYS A 47 0.25 -3.34 20.50
N ALA A 48 -0.63 -3.74 21.41
CA ALA A 48 -0.77 -5.12 21.86
C ALA A 48 -1.75 -5.95 21.01
N ALA A 49 -2.34 -5.35 19.97
CA ALA A 49 -3.32 -5.99 19.10
C ALA A 49 -2.73 -7.24 18.43
N ARG A 50 -3.61 -8.20 18.15
CA ARG A 50 -3.29 -9.45 17.44
C ARG A 50 -4.13 -9.58 16.19
N GLU A 51 -3.82 -10.59 15.38
CA GLU A 51 -4.48 -10.84 14.11
C GLU A 51 -5.99 -10.97 14.30
N THR A 52 -6.74 -10.25 13.48
CA THR A 52 -8.21 -10.20 13.54
C THR A 52 -8.87 -11.37 12.82
N HIS A 53 -8.11 -12.09 12.00
CA HIS A 53 -8.57 -13.15 11.12
C HIS A 53 -7.55 -14.28 11.03
N GLU A 54 -8.01 -15.53 10.84
CA GLU A 54 -7.13 -16.70 10.74
C GLU A 54 -6.20 -16.68 9.53
N TYR A 55 -6.62 -16.04 8.44
CA TYR A 55 -5.81 -15.87 7.22
C TYR A 55 -4.44 -15.25 7.50
N PHE A 56 -4.36 -14.23 8.37
CA PHE A 56 -3.09 -13.55 8.67
C PHE A 56 -2.12 -14.38 9.51
N ARG A 57 -2.56 -15.54 10.02
CA ARG A 57 -1.71 -16.55 10.70
C ARG A 57 -1.41 -17.74 9.80
N SER A 58 -1.94 -17.77 8.59
CA SER A 58 -1.74 -18.86 7.64
C SER A 58 -0.38 -18.72 6.94
N ARG A 59 0.21 -19.85 6.54
CA ARG A 59 1.45 -19.86 5.73
C ARG A 59 1.30 -19.10 4.42
N GLU A 60 0.10 -19.11 3.84
CA GLU A 60 -0.18 -18.35 2.61
C GLU A 60 0.21 -16.88 2.79
N PHE A 61 -0.15 -16.28 3.93
CA PHE A 61 0.24 -14.91 4.26
C PHE A 61 1.65 -14.83 4.85
N THR A 62 1.94 -15.59 5.91
CA THR A 62 3.14 -15.44 6.75
C THR A 62 4.43 -15.91 6.08
N ASP A 63 4.37 -16.69 5.00
CA ASP A 63 5.57 -17.05 4.24
C ASP A 63 6.06 -15.88 3.37
N THR A 64 5.25 -14.83 3.18
CA THR A 64 5.63 -13.66 2.38
C THR A 64 5.57 -12.36 3.19
N PHE A 65 4.56 -12.16 4.03
CA PHE A 65 4.30 -10.89 4.68
C PHE A 65 4.40 -10.95 6.21
N ALA A 66 4.70 -9.80 6.80
CA ALA A 66 4.48 -9.51 8.21
C ALA A 66 3.64 -8.23 8.36
N ILE A 67 2.76 -8.22 9.37
CA ILE A 67 2.04 -7.01 9.79
C ILE A 67 2.92 -6.24 10.79
N MET A 68 3.03 -4.93 10.62
CA MET A 68 3.91 -4.09 11.42
C MET A 68 3.25 -3.61 12.72
N THR A 69 4.06 -3.41 13.76
CA THR A 69 3.65 -2.88 15.08
C THR A 69 4.48 -1.69 15.54
N TRP A 70 5.32 -1.13 14.66
CA TRP A 70 6.13 0.02 15.02
C TRP A 70 5.24 1.26 15.26
N SER A 71 5.77 2.21 16.01
CA SER A 71 5.10 3.47 16.32
C SER A 71 6.02 4.65 15.99
N LYS A 72 5.43 5.81 15.73
CA LYS A 72 6.09 7.10 15.58
C LYS A 72 5.56 8.06 16.65
N GLU A 73 6.47 8.73 17.34
CA GLU A 73 6.12 9.82 18.25
C GLU A 73 5.86 11.12 17.46
N VAL A 74 5.28 12.10 18.14
CA VAL A 74 5.04 13.44 17.56
C VAL A 74 6.36 14.10 17.13
N SER A 75 6.29 14.90 16.07
CA SER A 75 7.37 15.79 15.63
C SER A 75 6.80 17.16 15.26
N GLU A 76 7.67 18.12 14.95
CA GLU A 76 7.26 19.44 14.48
C GLU A 76 6.38 19.36 13.21
N HIS A 77 6.67 18.42 12.31
CA HIS A 77 5.95 18.25 11.05
C HIS A 77 4.78 17.26 11.14
N ASN A 78 4.77 16.38 12.15
CA ASN A 78 3.79 15.32 12.34
C ASN A 78 3.18 15.45 13.75
N PRO A 79 2.11 16.25 13.92
CA PRO A 79 1.59 16.63 15.22
C PRO A 79 0.88 15.50 15.97
N LEU A 80 0.61 14.37 15.32
CA LEU A 80 0.00 13.19 15.95
C LEU A 80 0.99 12.03 15.99
N ARG A 81 1.17 11.47 17.20
CA ARG A 81 1.80 10.17 17.34
C ARG A 81 0.94 9.11 16.65
N MET A 82 1.60 8.14 16.04
CA MET A 82 0.96 7.11 15.24
C MET A 82 1.47 5.72 15.63
N THR A 83 0.60 4.72 15.64
CA THR A 83 1.02 3.32 15.82
C THR A 83 0.34 2.40 14.81
N ASN A 84 1.12 1.52 14.19
CA ASN A 84 0.53 0.42 13.42
C ASN A 84 -0.11 -0.60 14.36
N SER A 85 -1.26 -1.12 13.96
CA SER A 85 -2.11 -1.98 14.79
C SER A 85 -2.64 -3.14 13.95
N PHE A 86 -2.53 -4.36 14.48
CA PHE A 86 -3.10 -5.55 13.84
C PHE A 86 -4.63 -5.46 13.76
N ASN A 87 -5.27 -4.74 14.70
CA ASN A 87 -6.72 -4.52 14.71
C ASN A 87 -7.19 -3.74 13.47
N ASN A 88 -6.30 -3.03 12.80
CA ASN A 88 -6.60 -2.25 11.62
C ASN A 88 -6.43 -3.01 10.30
N ILE A 89 -6.16 -4.31 10.34
CA ILE A 89 -6.15 -5.19 9.17
C ILE A 89 -7.12 -6.33 9.42
N TYR A 90 -8.17 -6.46 8.61
CA TYR A 90 -9.23 -7.47 8.80
C TYR A 90 -9.88 -7.89 7.47
N ILE A 91 -10.70 -8.96 7.53
CA ILE A 91 -11.50 -9.41 6.38
C ILE A 91 -12.95 -8.99 6.60
N GLN A 92 -13.51 -8.29 5.62
CA GLN A 92 -14.85 -7.72 5.67
C GLN A 92 -15.74 -8.34 4.58
N ARG A 93 -17.04 -8.46 4.86
CA ARG A 93 -18.03 -8.85 3.84
C ARG A 93 -18.17 -7.76 2.80
N ASN A 94 -18.25 -8.15 1.54
CA ASN A 94 -18.63 -7.24 0.49
C ASN A 94 -20.15 -7.04 0.49
N THR A 95 -20.59 -5.83 0.79
CA THR A 95 -22.00 -5.42 0.83
C THR A 95 -22.36 -4.47 -0.32
N ASP A 96 -21.49 -4.36 -1.32
CA ASP A 96 -21.79 -3.57 -2.53
C ASP A 96 -23.04 -4.14 -3.24
N PRO A 97 -23.81 -3.31 -3.96
CA PRO A 97 -24.85 -3.80 -4.85
C PRO A 97 -24.24 -4.69 -5.95
N ASN A 98 -24.71 -5.94 -6.08
CA ASN A 98 -24.17 -6.95 -7.01
C ASN A 98 -22.65 -7.15 -6.88
N PRO A 99 -22.17 -7.64 -5.73
CA PRO A 99 -20.76 -7.62 -5.43
C PRO A 99 -20.00 -8.64 -6.29
N GLU A 100 -18.84 -8.22 -6.83
CA GLU A 100 -17.95 -9.08 -7.62
C GLU A 100 -17.17 -10.12 -6.78
N SER A 101 -17.28 -10.01 -5.47
CA SER A 101 -16.59 -10.81 -4.45
C SER A 101 -17.48 -10.95 -3.22
N SER A 102 -17.30 -12.00 -2.41
CA SER A 102 -18.03 -12.13 -1.14
C SER A 102 -17.35 -11.41 0.03
N THR A 103 -16.04 -11.23 -0.04
CA THR A 103 -15.22 -10.53 0.94
C THR A 103 -14.13 -9.68 0.30
N PHE A 104 -13.44 -8.88 1.10
CA PHE A 104 -12.17 -8.24 0.78
C PHE A 104 -11.36 -8.04 2.06
N MET A 105 -10.06 -7.79 1.93
CA MET A 105 -9.24 -7.31 3.04
C MET A 105 -9.46 -5.80 3.21
N THR A 106 -9.56 -5.35 4.44
CA THR A 106 -9.58 -3.94 4.82
C THR A 106 -8.35 -3.61 5.61
N MET A 107 -7.67 -2.53 5.23
CA MET A 107 -6.70 -1.82 6.06
C MET A 107 -7.31 -0.48 6.46
N ARG A 108 -7.23 -0.07 7.73
CA ARG A 108 -7.78 1.22 8.17
C ARG A 108 -6.80 2.07 8.94
N THR A 109 -7.05 3.37 8.95
CA THR A 109 -6.49 4.30 9.93
C THR A 109 -7.64 4.95 10.69
N VAL A 110 -7.49 5.11 12.01
CA VAL A 110 -8.52 5.67 12.89
C VAL A 110 -7.93 6.82 13.71
N ARG A 111 -8.60 7.96 13.69
CA ARG A 111 -8.23 9.12 14.48
C ARG A 111 -8.84 9.01 15.87
N HIS A 112 -7.97 8.89 16.88
CA HIS A 112 -8.36 8.95 18.29
C HIS A 112 -8.28 10.40 18.79
N GLN A 113 -8.50 10.68 20.08
CA GLN A 113 -8.37 12.05 20.59
C GLN A 113 -6.94 12.60 20.43
N ASN A 114 -5.95 11.76 20.71
CA ASN A 114 -4.57 12.15 20.99
C ASN A 114 -3.53 11.31 20.23
N PHE A 115 -3.97 10.40 19.35
CA PHE A 115 -3.09 9.63 18.46
C PHE A 115 -3.83 9.19 17.19
N GLN A 116 -3.08 8.61 16.25
CA GLN A 116 -3.61 7.86 15.13
C GLN A 116 -3.24 6.38 15.26
N SER A 117 -4.21 5.47 15.09
CA SER A 117 -3.88 4.08 14.81
C SER A 117 -3.85 3.87 13.30
N ALA A 118 -2.82 3.23 12.76
CA ALA A 118 -2.60 2.99 11.34
C ALA A 118 -2.50 1.49 11.04
N ALA A 119 -2.30 1.14 9.77
CA ALA A 119 -2.04 -0.22 9.33
C ALA A 119 -0.89 -0.24 8.32
N GLU A 120 0.01 -1.20 8.47
CA GLU A 120 1.06 -1.50 7.50
C GLU A 120 1.36 -2.99 7.52
N PHE A 121 1.53 -3.58 6.33
CA PHE A 121 2.19 -4.87 6.20
C PHE A 121 3.20 -4.80 5.07
N GLN A 122 4.22 -5.65 5.16
CA GLN A 122 5.33 -5.66 4.23
C GLN A 122 5.86 -7.06 4.01
N THR A 123 6.57 -7.25 2.90
CA THR A 123 7.36 -8.46 2.67
C THR A 123 8.41 -8.70 3.76
N LEU A 124 8.66 -9.97 4.09
CA LEU A 124 9.61 -10.37 5.15
C LEU A 124 11.06 -10.00 4.84
N THR A 125 11.42 -9.97 3.58
CA THR A 125 12.78 -9.72 3.06
C THR A 125 12.77 -8.54 2.09
N ALA A 126 13.93 -7.91 1.96
CA ALA A 126 14.16 -6.82 1.00
C ALA A 126 14.91 -7.38 -0.23
N ASP A 127 14.39 -8.45 -0.83
CA ASP A 127 15.04 -9.22 -1.90
C ASP A 127 14.28 -9.15 -3.24
N TYR A 128 13.26 -8.31 -3.31
CA TYR A 128 12.52 -8.06 -4.54
C TYR A 128 13.22 -6.99 -5.37
N GLN A 129 13.68 -7.35 -6.56
CA GLN A 129 14.26 -6.43 -7.53
C GLN A 129 13.55 -6.60 -8.86
N HIS A 130 13.14 -5.49 -9.47
CA HIS A 130 12.34 -5.47 -10.69
C HIS A 130 11.08 -6.33 -10.55
N VAL A 131 10.02 -5.72 -10.03
CA VAL A 131 8.74 -6.41 -9.79
C VAL A 131 7.61 -5.70 -10.50
N ALA A 132 6.58 -6.46 -10.83
CA ALA A 132 5.26 -5.90 -10.99
C ALA A 132 4.41 -6.17 -9.74
N MET A 133 3.85 -5.10 -9.18
CA MET A 133 2.87 -5.18 -8.09
C MET A 133 1.51 -4.79 -8.63
N THR A 134 0.54 -5.70 -8.57
CA THR A 134 -0.85 -5.43 -8.93
C THR A 134 -1.72 -5.51 -7.68
N MET A 135 -2.61 -4.54 -7.51
CA MET A 135 -3.57 -4.44 -6.42
C MET A 135 -4.94 -4.05 -6.98
N ARG A 136 -5.98 -4.87 -6.73
CA ARG A 136 -7.36 -4.42 -6.94
C ARG A 136 -7.89 -3.83 -5.66
N ALA A 137 -8.03 -2.51 -5.63
CA ALA A 137 -8.36 -1.78 -4.42
C ALA A 137 -9.30 -0.59 -4.64
N ARG A 138 -9.76 -0.03 -3.53
CA ARG A 138 -10.41 1.28 -3.43
C ARG A 138 -10.13 1.88 -2.06
N THR A 139 -10.19 3.20 -1.97
CA THR A 139 -10.09 3.94 -0.71
C THR A 139 -11.47 4.46 -0.31
N ILE A 140 -11.85 4.35 0.96
CA ILE A 140 -13.14 4.79 1.49
C ILE A 140 -12.90 5.69 2.70
N GLY A 141 -13.60 6.82 2.77
CA GLY A 141 -13.53 7.72 3.93
C GLY A 141 -13.45 9.21 3.55
N GLY A 142 -13.18 10.01 4.57
CA GLY A 142 -13.01 11.47 4.49
C GLY A 142 -11.56 11.90 4.23
N PRO A 143 -11.29 13.23 4.25
CA PRO A 143 -9.94 13.77 4.13
C PRO A 143 -9.07 13.44 5.36
N GLY A 144 -7.75 13.59 5.21
CA GLY A 144 -6.80 13.48 6.32
C GLY A 144 -6.08 12.14 6.44
N ALA A 145 -5.95 11.36 5.36
CA ALA A 145 -5.19 10.11 5.35
C ALA A 145 -4.45 9.88 4.03
N VAL A 146 -3.55 8.91 4.06
CA VAL A 146 -2.87 8.35 2.90
C VAL A 146 -3.14 6.84 2.85
N THR A 147 -3.43 6.33 1.65
CA THR A 147 -3.40 4.89 1.35
C THR A 147 -2.33 4.64 0.29
N ALA A 148 -1.44 3.68 0.52
CA ALA A 148 -0.29 3.47 -0.35
C ALA A 148 0.03 2.02 -0.66
N MET A 149 0.72 1.84 -1.79
CA MET A 149 1.42 0.63 -2.21
C MET A 149 2.78 1.06 -2.76
N PHE A 150 3.86 0.49 -2.25
CA PHE A 150 5.19 1.02 -2.54
C PHE A 150 6.31 -0.02 -2.36
N THR A 151 7.48 0.30 -2.92
CA THR A 151 8.74 -0.38 -2.60
C THR A 151 9.53 0.45 -1.59
N TYR A 152 10.34 -0.18 -0.73
CA TYR A 152 11.20 0.56 0.20
C TYR A 152 12.53 -0.12 0.48
N LEU A 153 13.60 0.66 0.34
CA LEU A 153 14.93 0.36 0.84
C LEU A 153 15.59 1.65 1.33
N LYS A 154 16.25 1.58 2.48
CA LYS A 154 17.15 2.64 2.97
C LYS A 154 18.46 1.99 3.44
N PRO A 155 19.47 1.87 2.57
CA PRO A 155 20.72 1.17 2.85
C PRO A 155 21.72 2.01 3.68
N GLY A 156 21.51 3.32 3.77
CA GLY A 156 22.36 4.23 4.53
C GLY A 156 21.58 5.22 5.40
N ASP A 157 22.30 6.07 6.12
CA ASP A 157 21.70 7.00 7.07
C ASP A 157 21.17 8.28 6.40
N SER A 158 21.64 8.61 5.20
CA SER A 158 21.24 9.83 4.48
C SER A 158 19.81 9.72 3.95
N TRP A 159 19.12 10.85 3.88
CA TRP A 159 17.85 10.95 3.16
C TRP A 159 18.01 10.65 1.67
N ARG A 160 19.21 10.88 1.13
CA ARG A 160 19.57 10.61 -0.27
C ARG A 160 19.71 9.12 -0.59
N ASP A 161 19.87 8.28 0.43
CA ASP A 161 20.07 6.84 0.23
C ASP A 161 18.75 6.09 0.04
N VAL A 162 17.61 6.75 0.29
CA VAL A 162 16.28 6.14 0.12
C VAL A 162 16.07 5.74 -1.34
N GLN A 163 15.65 4.49 -1.54
CA GLN A 163 15.18 3.96 -2.80
C GLN A 163 13.78 3.42 -2.60
N GLU A 164 12.79 4.10 -3.17
CA GLU A 164 11.38 3.81 -2.96
C GLU A 164 10.58 4.29 -4.17
N ALA A 165 9.55 3.53 -4.53
CA ALA A 165 8.63 3.85 -5.59
C ALA A 165 7.20 3.73 -5.06
N ASP A 166 6.47 4.83 -5.09
CA ASP A 166 5.22 5.02 -4.36
C ASP A 166 4.03 5.19 -5.30
N LEU A 167 2.92 4.55 -4.95
CA LEU A 167 1.58 4.99 -5.28
C LEU A 167 0.93 5.50 -3.99
N GLU A 168 0.52 6.76 -3.96
CA GLU A 168 -0.16 7.36 -2.81
C GLU A 168 -1.44 8.08 -3.20
N ILE A 169 -2.56 7.64 -2.62
CA ILE A 169 -3.80 8.40 -2.62
C ILE A 169 -3.85 9.21 -1.32
N ARG A 170 -3.83 10.54 -1.46
CA ARG A 170 -4.03 11.49 -0.36
C ARG A 170 -5.50 11.86 -0.30
N THR A 171 -6.22 11.46 0.75
CA THR A 171 -7.69 11.63 0.78
C THR A 171 -8.14 13.09 0.94
N ALA A 172 -7.22 13.99 1.29
CA ALA A 172 -7.44 15.43 1.27
C ALA A 172 -7.46 16.04 -0.16
N GLN A 173 -6.91 15.33 -1.15
CA GLN A 173 -6.91 15.74 -2.55
C GLN A 173 -8.22 15.35 -3.26
N PRO A 174 -8.53 15.90 -4.46
CA PRO A 174 -9.69 15.49 -5.24
C PRO A 174 -9.79 13.97 -5.39
N ARG A 175 -11.04 13.46 -5.38
CA ARG A 175 -11.32 12.02 -5.33
C ARG A 175 -10.84 11.21 -6.54
N ASN A 176 -10.33 11.86 -7.57
CA ASN A 176 -9.79 11.27 -8.78
C ASN A 176 -8.31 11.63 -8.96
N GLN A 177 -7.60 12.00 -7.90
CA GLN A 177 -6.16 12.27 -7.95
C GLN A 177 -5.39 11.30 -7.07
N LEU A 178 -4.19 10.96 -7.51
CA LEU A 178 -3.17 10.31 -6.71
C LEU A 178 -1.79 10.82 -7.15
N ARG A 179 -0.76 10.55 -6.34
CA ARG A 179 0.63 10.83 -6.71
C ARG A 179 1.42 9.53 -6.85
N TYR A 180 2.23 9.48 -7.90
CA TYR A 180 3.30 8.50 -8.04
C TYR A 180 4.64 9.17 -7.74
N THR A 181 5.53 8.50 -7.03
CA THR A 181 6.83 9.05 -6.64
C THR A 181 7.94 8.00 -6.77
N ASN A 182 9.13 8.42 -7.19
CA ASN A 182 10.37 7.70 -6.95
C ASN A 182 11.22 8.53 -5.97
N GLN A 183 11.33 8.08 -4.72
CA GLN A 183 12.02 8.81 -3.67
C GLN A 183 13.54 8.85 -3.89
N PRO A 184 14.23 9.87 -3.37
CA PRO A 184 13.69 11.01 -2.62
C PRO A 184 13.10 12.12 -3.50
N SER A 185 11.85 12.55 -3.27
CA SER A 185 11.23 13.64 -4.03
C SER A 185 11.36 15.02 -3.40
N TYR A 186 12.08 15.14 -2.29
CA TYR A 186 12.24 16.38 -1.53
C TYR A 186 13.66 16.47 -0.96
N ASP A 187 14.28 17.64 -1.10
CA ASP A 187 15.58 17.97 -0.53
C ASP A 187 15.38 18.77 0.78
N PRO A 188 15.54 18.14 1.96
CA PRO A 188 15.36 18.82 3.25
C PRO A 188 16.44 19.85 3.57
N GLU A 189 17.59 19.84 2.90
CA GLU A 189 18.64 20.84 3.13
C GLU A 189 18.35 22.15 2.40
N ARG A 190 17.63 22.06 1.28
CA ARG A 190 17.24 23.21 0.45
C ARG A 190 15.78 23.59 0.59
N ASP A 191 14.99 22.76 1.27
CA ASP A 191 13.55 22.90 1.43
C ASP A 191 12.81 23.01 0.08
N VAL A 192 13.09 22.08 -0.84
CA VAL A 192 12.50 22.06 -2.19
C VAL A 192 12.08 20.66 -2.63
N GLU A 193 10.93 20.56 -3.31
CA GLU A 193 10.55 19.36 -4.05
C GLU A 193 11.43 19.18 -5.30
N ILE A 194 11.57 17.93 -5.75
CA ILE A 194 12.27 17.54 -6.98
C ILE A 194 11.20 17.10 -7.99
N PRO A 195 10.76 17.98 -8.91
CA PRO A 195 9.60 17.72 -9.78
C PRO A 195 9.74 16.50 -10.69
N GLU A 196 10.96 16.13 -11.05
CA GLU A 196 11.26 14.98 -11.89
C GLU A 196 10.92 13.65 -11.20
N ALA A 197 10.97 13.63 -9.86
CA ALA A 197 10.80 12.45 -9.02
C ALA A 197 9.34 12.01 -8.84
N PHE A 198 8.35 12.86 -9.13
CA PHE A 198 6.95 12.51 -8.91
C PHE A 198 6.01 12.95 -10.04
N ARG A 199 4.82 12.36 -10.10
CA ARG A 199 3.74 12.74 -11.01
C ARG A 199 2.42 12.71 -10.26
N ASP A 200 1.75 13.85 -10.19
CA ASP A 200 0.33 13.88 -9.86
C ASP A 200 -0.47 13.46 -11.09
N VAL A 201 -1.36 12.47 -10.93
CA VAL A 201 -2.16 11.94 -12.04
C VAL A 201 -3.64 12.02 -11.74
N THR A 202 -4.43 12.23 -12.79
CA THR A 202 -5.89 12.13 -12.72
C THR A 202 -6.31 10.71 -13.09
N LEU A 203 -6.98 10.04 -12.18
CA LEU A 203 -7.57 8.72 -12.36
C LEU A 203 -8.75 8.77 -13.35
N PRO A 204 -8.98 7.69 -14.14
CA PRO A 204 -10.15 7.59 -15.01
C PRO A 204 -11.49 7.60 -14.26
N THR A 205 -11.47 7.20 -12.99
CA THR A 205 -12.62 7.20 -12.07
C THR A 205 -12.14 7.57 -10.66
N VAL A 206 -13.06 7.79 -9.73
CA VAL A 206 -12.72 8.15 -8.35
C VAL A 206 -12.14 6.96 -7.58
N TRP A 207 -11.18 7.21 -6.69
CA TRP A 207 -10.53 6.19 -5.88
C TRP A 207 -11.48 5.46 -4.90
N THR A 208 -12.72 5.94 -4.74
CA THR A 208 -13.79 5.22 -4.00
C THR A 208 -14.45 4.09 -4.79
N THR A 209 -14.06 3.88 -6.05
CA THR A 209 -14.52 2.77 -6.89
C THR A 209 -13.42 1.73 -7.02
N TRP A 210 -13.78 0.46 -7.22
CA TRP A 210 -12.81 -0.62 -7.41
C TRP A 210 -11.99 -0.39 -8.68
N GLN A 211 -10.68 -0.33 -8.53
CA GLN A 211 -9.73 -0.17 -9.62
C GLN A 211 -8.56 -1.14 -9.45
N THR A 212 -7.97 -1.56 -10.56
CA THR A 212 -6.74 -2.34 -10.54
C THR A 212 -5.56 -1.40 -10.75
N HIS A 213 -4.79 -1.17 -9.70
CA HIS A 213 -3.54 -0.43 -9.75
C HIS A 213 -2.40 -1.40 -10.04
N ARG A 214 -1.50 -1.02 -10.96
CA ARG A 214 -0.31 -1.81 -11.26
C ARG A 214 0.91 -0.91 -11.39
N MET A 215 1.96 -1.30 -10.68
CA MET A 215 3.31 -0.77 -10.80
C MET A 215 4.16 -1.79 -11.52
N GLU A 216 4.95 -1.37 -12.51
CA GLU A 216 5.99 -2.19 -13.14
C GLU A 216 7.35 -1.52 -12.94
N TRP A 217 8.11 -2.01 -11.97
CA TRP A 217 9.50 -1.61 -11.76
C TRP A 217 10.41 -2.47 -12.65
N THR A 218 11.09 -1.83 -13.58
CA THR A 218 12.05 -2.44 -14.51
C THR A 218 13.38 -1.67 -14.48
N PRO A 219 14.46 -2.16 -15.10
CA PRO A 219 15.73 -1.44 -15.09
C PRO A 219 15.58 0.02 -15.58
N GLY A 220 15.88 0.97 -14.70
CA GLY A 220 15.94 2.40 -14.99
C GLY A 220 14.60 3.15 -14.99
N LYS A 221 13.47 2.50 -14.66
CA LYS A 221 12.17 3.17 -14.56
C LYS A 221 11.11 2.40 -13.77
N VAL A 222 10.07 3.13 -13.39
CA VAL A 222 8.82 2.58 -12.88
C VAL A 222 7.67 3.07 -13.75
N ASP A 223 6.94 2.13 -14.34
CA ASP A 223 5.74 2.39 -15.14
C ASP A 223 4.48 2.13 -14.29
N TRP A 224 3.47 2.98 -14.45
CA TRP A 224 2.25 2.93 -13.64
C TRP A 224 1.02 2.79 -14.51
N TYR A 225 0.10 1.94 -14.07
CA TYR A 225 -1.13 1.60 -14.78
C TYR A 225 -2.34 1.59 -13.85
N VAL A 226 -3.50 1.94 -14.39
CA VAL A 226 -4.80 1.82 -13.73
C VAL A 226 -5.79 1.18 -14.69
N ASN A 227 -6.39 0.06 -14.29
CA ASN A 227 -7.30 -0.73 -15.14
C ASN A 227 -6.70 -1.00 -16.53
N ASP A 228 -5.44 -1.47 -16.54
CA ASP A 228 -4.62 -1.76 -17.73
C ASP A 228 -4.31 -0.55 -18.62
N GLN A 229 -4.74 0.66 -18.23
CA GLN A 229 -4.38 1.90 -18.91
C GLN A 229 -3.06 2.43 -18.37
N PHE A 230 -2.09 2.68 -19.25
CA PHE A 230 -0.85 3.36 -18.91
C PHE A 230 -1.14 4.79 -18.42
N MET A 231 -0.62 5.14 -17.25
CA MET A 231 -0.79 6.44 -16.63
C MET A 231 0.46 7.31 -16.82
N THR A 232 1.63 6.80 -16.42
CA THR A 232 2.90 7.53 -16.51
C THR A 232 4.12 6.62 -16.31
N SER A 233 5.30 7.17 -16.56
CA SER A 233 6.60 6.55 -16.30
C SER A 233 7.51 7.53 -15.56
N ILE A 234 8.26 7.04 -14.58
CA ILE A 234 9.26 7.83 -13.84
C ILE A 234 10.60 7.09 -13.91
N SER A 235 11.57 7.68 -14.63
CA SER A 235 12.95 7.17 -14.71
C SER A 235 13.89 7.85 -13.72
N TYR A 236 13.58 9.08 -13.30
CA TYR A 236 14.38 9.78 -12.32
C TYR A 236 14.30 9.04 -10.97
N GLN A 237 15.46 8.73 -10.38
CA GLN A 237 15.58 7.99 -9.11
C GLN A 237 14.82 6.67 -9.06
N ALA A 238 14.61 6.01 -10.20
CA ALA A 238 14.06 4.67 -10.20
C ALA A 238 14.92 3.76 -9.29
N PRO A 239 14.31 3.00 -8.36
CA PRO A 239 15.07 2.10 -7.49
C PRO A 239 15.97 1.16 -8.30
N VAL A 240 17.17 0.90 -7.79
CA VAL A 240 18.18 0.04 -8.43
C VAL A 240 18.50 -1.19 -7.61
N ASP A 241 18.36 -1.14 -6.29
CA ASP A 241 18.67 -2.24 -5.37
C ASP A 241 17.42 -3.00 -4.92
N PRO A 242 17.51 -4.29 -4.56
CA PRO A 242 16.40 -5.06 -4.01
C PRO A 242 15.75 -4.39 -2.79
N ALA A 243 14.42 -4.36 -2.78
CA ALA A 243 13.62 -3.62 -1.80
C ALA A 243 12.55 -4.50 -1.15
N ARG A 244 11.97 -4.01 -0.06
CA ARG A 244 10.71 -4.55 0.48
C ARG A 244 9.55 -4.05 -0.37
N LEU A 245 8.48 -4.81 -0.41
CA LEU A 245 7.18 -4.40 -0.94
C LEU A 245 6.20 -4.17 0.21
N LEU A 246 5.45 -3.07 0.19
CA LEU A 246 4.67 -2.57 1.32
C LEU A 246 3.30 -2.05 0.88
N TRP A 247 2.36 -2.11 1.83
CA TRP A 247 1.05 -1.46 1.76
C TRP A 247 0.77 -0.83 3.12
N ASN A 248 0.23 0.38 3.12
CA ASN A 248 -0.18 1.02 4.36
C ASN A 248 -1.39 1.95 4.20
N VAL A 249 -2.01 2.24 5.34
CA VAL A 249 -3.06 3.24 5.51
C VAL A 249 -2.74 4.02 6.77
N TRP A 250 -2.49 5.31 6.64
CA TRP A 250 -1.93 6.11 7.72
C TRP A 250 -2.38 7.56 7.70
N SER A 251 -2.20 8.21 8.84
CA SER A 251 -2.35 9.64 9.05
C SER A 251 -1.53 10.03 10.26
N ASP A 252 -0.97 11.23 10.26
CA ASP A 252 -0.20 11.77 11.36
C ASP A 252 -0.50 13.26 11.59
N GLY A 253 -1.50 13.79 10.90
CA GLY A 253 -1.85 15.22 10.91
C GLY A 253 -0.83 16.12 10.22
N GLY A 254 0.22 15.54 9.63
CA GLY A 254 1.23 16.29 8.91
C GLY A 254 0.71 16.84 7.58
N VAL A 255 1.47 17.74 6.97
CA VAL A 255 1.07 18.42 5.71
C VAL A 255 0.76 17.42 4.58
N TRP A 256 1.40 16.26 4.58
CA TRP A 256 1.22 15.24 3.55
C TRP A 256 -0.10 14.49 3.67
N SER A 257 -0.39 13.99 4.88
CA SER A 257 -1.60 13.21 5.15
C SER A 257 -2.83 14.11 5.32
N GLY A 258 -2.62 15.33 5.81
CA GLY A 258 -3.66 16.24 6.25
C GLY A 258 -4.22 15.85 7.62
N GLU A 259 -5.10 16.69 8.16
CA GLU A 259 -5.73 16.44 9.45
C GLU A 259 -7.03 15.64 9.29
N MET A 260 -7.11 14.50 9.97
CA MET A 260 -8.34 13.71 10.09
C MET A 260 -9.18 14.20 11.29
N PRO A 261 -10.50 14.39 11.13
CA PRO A 261 -11.37 14.71 12.26
C PRO A 261 -11.35 13.61 13.33
N VAL A 262 -11.46 14.01 14.60
CA VAL A 262 -11.43 13.07 15.72
C VAL A 262 -12.59 12.07 15.64
N PHE A 263 -12.27 10.79 15.84
CA PHE A 263 -13.16 9.63 15.74
C PHE A 263 -13.59 9.24 14.32
N GLU A 264 -13.04 9.88 13.29
CA GLU A 264 -13.17 9.42 11.91
C GLU A 264 -12.14 8.33 11.56
N HIS A 265 -12.37 7.68 10.43
CA HIS A 265 -11.47 6.68 9.88
C HIS A 265 -11.45 6.72 8.35
N VAL A 266 -10.38 6.18 7.78
CA VAL A 266 -10.21 5.94 6.34
C VAL A 266 -9.77 4.50 6.15
N GLU A 267 -10.29 3.85 5.11
CA GLU A 267 -10.07 2.45 4.78
C GLU A 267 -9.49 2.30 3.38
N MET A 268 -8.52 1.41 3.20
CA MET A 268 -8.13 0.84 1.92
C MET A 268 -8.69 -0.59 1.85
N HIS A 269 -9.57 -0.83 0.89
CA HIS A 269 -10.11 -2.16 0.65
C HIS A 269 -9.32 -2.81 -0.47
N ILE A 270 -8.97 -4.10 -0.33
CA ILE A 270 -8.16 -4.84 -1.27
C ILE A 270 -8.81 -6.19 -1.54
N GLN A 271 -9.12 -6.46 -2.82
CA GLN A 271 -9.66 -7.75 -3.24
C GLN A 271 -8.57 -8.77 -3.54
N TYR A 272 -7.49 -8.34 -4.19
CA TYR A 272 -6.35 -9.20 -4.42
C TYR A 272 -5.07 -8.40 -4.55
N ILE A 273 -3.96 -9.09 -4.31
CA ILE A 273 -2.59 -8.63 -4.56
C ILE A 273 -1.90 -9.67 -5.43
N GLU A 274 -1.16 -9.20 -6.42
CA GLU A 274 -0.29 -10.02 -7.24
C GLU A 274 1.11 -9.40 -7.26
N ILE A 275 2.11 -10.26 -7.13
CA ILE A 275 3.52 -9.89 -7.23
C ILE A 275 4.12 -10.78 -8.31
N GLU A 276 4.57 -10.18 -9.40
CA GLU A 276 5.39 -10.81 -10.42
C GLU A 276 6.83 -10.34 -10.25
N TYR A 277 7.79 -11.27 -10.25
CA TYR A 277 9.17 -10.97 -9.88
C TYR A 277 10.17 -11.84 -10.64
N LEU A 278 11.44 -11.44 -10.61
CA LEU A 278 12.57 -12.26 -11.07
C LEU A 278 12.85 -13.36 -10.04
N GLY A 279 12.72 -14.62 -10.46
CA GLY A 279 13.03 -15.81 -9.64
C GLY A 279 14.51 -16.16 -9.56
#